data_AF-A0A4E9DJT6-F1
#
_entry.id   AF-A0A4E9DJT6-F1
#
_cell.length_a   1.000
_cell.length_b   1.000
_cell.length_c   1.000
_cell.angle_alpha   90.00
_cell.angle_beta   90.00
_cell.angle_gamma   90.00
#
_symmetry.space_group_name_H-M   'P 1'
#
loop_
_entity.id
_entity.type
_entity.pdbx_description
1 polymer ?
#
loop_
_entity_poly.entity_id
_entity_poly.type
_entity_poly.pdbx_seq_one_letter_code
_entity_poly.pdbx_strand_id
1 'polypeptide(L)'
;MTNDILERLSALETNTIFDALDFLELQGATYGLRPLWDCPKIVGRASTILLGPKAEGSPPTVHLITPVIDSITADDRVLVIAGGVEGISSWGDIIANASKVEGIRGTIIDGMSRDIDGSRDIGYPVFGRGVTMISARNRLCIQELRSKAKFFEKTHLVPTLDASASIVKSDNYIDQSLHEELQAAFAKLKLEQKDDPDWHPRSNDMVQNLVHPSLFPLVYGRSRVFREEVVGVEDAIDRWSGKGEVIPKYQKPSSDKQRYYGTGIGGDQVDDSYWSENYQWLPSNVAFQEDGSVKFTSYINGLHPIKHREIYGTIEKLIEKALPAWDFCLACRRDHRMVGSCRIQPRFGMPDNPDDNNDANWTVALEDVPIRAKDESSDESMNDDERQFEDWKKIREPIQPEAPEFKAWDYGTKPGESLRERFRDIQVIVKMASIELTPDKPSFPAGG
;
A
#
# COMPACT_ATOMS: atom_id res chain seq x y z
N MET A 1 -9.82 24.26 28.39
CA MET A 1 -9.21 24.59 27.08
C MET A 1 -9.22 23.31 26.28
N THR A 2 -9.79 23.34 25.08
CA THR A 2 -9.74 22.24 24.12
C THR A 2 -8.27 21.89 23.85
N ASN A 3 -7.92 20.60 23.89
CA ASN A 3 -6.55 20.11 23.66
C ASN A 3 -6.15 20.14 22.17
N ASP A 4 -6.93 20.80 21.31
CA ASP A 4 -6.63 20.84 19.87
C ASP A 4 -5.54 21.88 19.57
N ILE A 5 -4.42 21.38 19.04
CA ILE A 5 -3.25 22.18 18.69
C ILE A 5 -3.56 23.23 17.63
N LEU A 6 -4.50 22.94 16.72
CA LEU A 6 -4.85 23.85 15.62
C LEU A 6 -5.60 25.08 16.13
N GLU A 7 -6.52 24.91 17.09
CA GLU A 7 -7.22 26.03 17.73
C GLU A 7 -6.23 26.94 18.48
N ARG A 8 -5.28 26.36 19.22
CA ARG A 8 -4.24 27.12 19.92
C ARG A 8 -3.37 27.93 18.95
N LEU A 9 -2.94 27.31 17.84
CA LEU A 9 -2.17 27.98 16.81
C LEU A 9 -2.97 29.10 16.12
N SER A 10 -4.28 28.91 15.91
CA SER A 10 -5.14 29.93 15.29
C SER A 10 -5.25 31.23 16.10
N ALA A 11 -5.08 31.14 17.42
CA ALA A 11 -5.11 32.28 18.33
C ALA A 11 -3.80 33.10 18.33
N LEU A 12 -2.73 32.58 17.74
CA LEU A 12 -1.42 33.24 17.71
C LEU A 12 -1.21 33.98 16.39
N GLU A 13 -0.43 35.06 16.43
CA GLU A 13 0.00 35.77 15.22
C GLU A 13 1.16 35.03 14.56
N THR A 14 1.22 35.05 13.21
CA THR A 14 2.27 34.36 12.46
C THR A 14 3.67 34.85 12.83
N ASN A 15 3.81 36.13 13.18
CA ASN A 15 5.08 36.70 13.64
C ASN A 15 5.48 36.13 15.01
N THR A 16 4.53 35.96 15.93
CA THR A 16 4.80 35.34 17.24
C THR A 16 5.21 33.87 17.10
N ILE A 17 4.59 33.15 16.16
CA ILE A 17 5.00 31.78 15.83
C ILE A 17 6.41 31.78 15.24
N PHE A 18 6.73 32.70 14.34
CA PHE A 18 8.06 32.81 13.75
C PHE A 18 9.13 33.16 14.79
N ASP A 19 8.89 34.13 15.68
CA ASP A 19 9.82 34.48 16.76
C ASP A 19 10.09 33.27 17.68
N ALA A 20 9.07 32.45 17.94
CA ALA A 20 9.22 31.21 18.70
C ALA A 20 10.04 30.15 17.93
N LEU A 21 9.84 30.03 16.62
CA LEU A 21 10.63 29.13 15.77
C LEU A 21 12.10 29.58 15.71
N ASP A 22 12.35 30.88 15.55
CA ASP A 22 13.70 31.47 15.57
C ASP A 22 14.40 31.24 16.92
N PHE A 23 13.68 31.38 18.04
CA PHE A 23 14.21 31.06 19.37
C PHE A 23 14.59 29.59 19.51
N LEU A 24 13.85 28.69 18.84
CA LEU A 24 14.12 27.25 18.81
C LEU A 24 15.08 26.83 17.69
N GLU A 25 15.65 27.79 16.94
CA GLU A 25 16.52 27.55 15.78
C GLU A 25 15.86 26.69 14.67
N LEU A 26 14.53 26.76 14.57
CA LEU A 26 13.74 26.01 13.59
C LEU A 26 13.41 26.88 12.37
N GLN A 27 13.67 26.37 11.17
CA GLN A 27 13.20 27.00 9.94
C GLN A 27 11.69 26.77 9.76
N GLY A 28 10.91 27.84 9.62
CA GLY A 28 9.46 27.69 9.37
C GLY A 28 8.77 28.89 8.72
N ALA A 29 9.51 29.76 8.03
CA ALA A 29 8.95 30.86 7.27
C ALA A 29 9.29 30.77 5.78
N THR A 30 8.40 31.35 4.96
CA THR A 30 8.60 31.54 3.52
C THR A 30 8.27 32.99 3.14
N TYR A 31 8.82 33.46 2.02
CA TYR A 31 8.60 34.81 1.53
C TYR A 31 7.98 34.80 0.13
N GLY A 32 7.30 35.88 -0.23
CA GLY A 32 6.73 36.07 -1.56
C GLY A 32 5.36 35.43 -1.78
N LEU A 33 4.84 34.68 -0.81
CA LEU A 33 3.45 34.21 -0.80
C LEU A 33 2.59 35.23 -0.07
N ARG A 34 1.57 35.74 -0.76
CA ARG A 34 0.68 36.79 -0.26
C ARG A 34 -0.78 36.32 -0.32
N PRO A 35 -1.66 36.83 0.55
CA PRO A 35 -3.08 36.62 0.38
C PRO A 35 -3.50 37.20 -0.99
N LEU A 36 -4.19 36.40 -1.81
CA LEU A 36 -4.58 36.80 -3.17
C LEU A 36 -5.87 37.64 -3.19
N TRP A 37 -6.57 37.70 -2.07
CA TRP A 37 -7.68 38.61 -1.75
C TRP A 37 -7.63 38.91 -0.24
N ASP A 38 -8.63 39.57 0.35
CA ASP A 38 -8.70 39.83 1.81
C ASP A 38 -9.00 38.54 2.62
N CYS A 39 -8.06 37.60 2.56
CA CYS A 39 -8.19 36.24 3.08
C CYS A 39 -8.20 36.23 4.62
N PRO A 40 -9.05 35.41 5.27
CA PRO A 40 -8.91 35.15 6.70
C PRO A 40 -7.65 34.32 6.98
N LYS A 41 -7.23 34.32 8.25
CA LYS A 41 -6.14 33.48 8.76
C LYS A 41 -6.51 31.99 8.57
N ILE A 42 -5.53 31.20 8.14
CA ILE A 42 -5.67 29.74 7.99
C ILE A 42 -4.68 29.01 8.88
N VAL A 43 -5.13 27.90 9.48
CA VAL A 43 -4.32 26.97 10.25
C VAL A 43 -4.83 25.56 9.99
N GLY A 44 -3.93 24.65 9.63
CA GLY A 44 -4.25 23.26 9.37
C GLY A 44 -3.02 22.44 8.99
N ARG A 45 -3.20 21.13 8.85
CA ARG A 45 -2.16 20.20 8.42
C ARG A 45 -2.00 20.23 6.90
N ALA A 46 -0.76 20.27 6.43
CA ALA A 46 -0.47 20.38 5.00
C ALA A 46 -0.80 19.07 4.25
N SER A 47 -1.51 19.21 3.13
CA SER A 47 -1.66 18.19 2.07
C SER A 47 -0.96 18.71 0.82
N THR A 48 0.15 18.10 0.43
CA THR A 48 1.09 18.66 -0.55
C THR A 48 0.88 18.12 -1.97
N ILE A 49 1.06 18.99 -2.97
CA ILE A 49 1.00 18.64 -4.40
C ILE A 49 2.23 19.25 -5.09
N LEU A 50 3.00 18.42 -5.79
CA LEU A 50 4.11 18.86 -6.62
C LEU A 50 3.74 18.79 -8.11
N LEU A 51 3.61 19.96 -8.73
CA LEU A 51 3.37 20.12 -10.16
C LEU A 51 4.68 20.17 -10.95
N GLY A 52 4.56 20.00 -12.26
CA GLY A 52 5.64 20.22 -13.20
C GLY A 52 5.11 20.38 -14.63
N PRO A 53 5.96 20.77 -15.59
CA PRO A 53 5.56 20.95 -16.97
C PRO A 53 5.08 19.62 -17.57
N LYS A 54 3.98 19.69 -18.31
CA LYS A 54 3.45 18.60 -19.12
C LYS A 54 4.35 18.40 -20.35
N ALA A 55 4.59 17.16 -20.74
CA ALA A 55 5.30 16.85 -21.98
C ALA A 55 4.42 17.15 -23.21
N GLU A 56 5.05 17.61 -24.29
CA GLU A 56 4.39 17.78 -25.59
C GLU A 56 3.84 16.43 -26.09
N GLY A 57 2.66 16.45 -26.74
CA GLY A 57 2.01 15.25 -27.27
C GLY A 57 1.26 14.38 -26.24
N SER A 58 1.33 14.67 -24.94
CA SER A 58 0.59 13.90 -23.92
C SER A 58 -0.93 14.17 -23.95
N PRO A 59 -1.79 13.17 -23.66
CA PRO A 59 -3.26 13.29 -23.70
C PRO A 59 -3.81 14.45 -22.87
N PRO A 60 -4.99 15.00 -23.21
CA PRO A 60 -5.60 16.11 -22.45
C PRO A 60 -5.69 15.79 -20.96
N THR A 61 -5.34 16.75 -20.11
CA THR A 61 -5.35 16.55 -18.66
C THR A 61 -6.78 16.62 -18.11
N VAL A 62 -7.18 15.61 -17.34
CA VAL A 62 -8.27 15.72 -16.36
C VAL A 62 -7.89 16.78 -15.31
N HIS A 63 -8.88 17.29 -14.57
CA HIS A 63 -8.65 18.31 -13.55
C HIS A 63 -7.65 17.81 -12.48
N LEU A 64 -6.41 18.32 -12.53
CA LEU A 64 -5.24 17.71 -11.87
C LEU A 64 -5.38 17.56 -10.35
N ILE A 65 -6.08 18.50 -9.72
CA ILE A 65 -6.16 18.63 -8.26
C ILE A 65 -7.46 18.03 -7.70
N THR A 66 -8.48 17.82 -8.54
CA THR A 66 -9.78 17.33 -8.07
C THR A 66 -9.70 15.95 -7.40
N PRO A 67 -8.96 14.95 -7.92
CA PRO A 67 -8.79 13.67 -7.23
C PRO A 67 -8.08 13.80 -5.87
N VAL A 68 -7.21 14.81 -5.70
CA VAL A 68 -6.56 15.08 -4.41
C VAL A 68 -7.57 15.62 -3.42
N ILE A 69 -8.43 16.56 -3.85
CA ILE A 69 -9.52 17.11 -3.04
C ILE A 69 -10.48 15.99 -2.59
N ASP A 70 -10.93 15.15 -3.52
CA ASP A 70 -11.83 14.02 -3.27
C ASP A 70 -11.26 12.98 -2.28
N SER A 71 -9.92 12.85 -2.23
CA SER A 71 -9.25 11.94 -1.30
C SER A 71 -9.10 12.49 0.13
N ILE A 72 -9.33 13.80 0.34
CA ILE A 72 -9.20 14.43 1.65
C ILE A 72 -10.48 14.18 2.44
N THR A 73 -10.38 13.38 3.49
CA THR A 73 -11.51 13.02 4.36
C THR A 73 -11.50 13.75 5.70
N ALA A 74 -10.49 14.59 5.95
CA ALA A 74 -10.31 15.34 7.18
C ALA A 74 -10.52 16.85 6.95
N ASP A 75 -11.20 17.49 7.88
CA ASP A 75 -11.54 18.92 7.88
C ASP A 75 -10.42 19.82 8.48
N ASP A 76 -9.27 19.22 8.77
CA ASP A 76 -8.10 19.88 9.36
C ASP A 76 -7.03 20.27 8.34
N ARG A 77 -7.30 20.11 7.04
CA ARG A 77 -6.30 20.18 5.97
C ARG A 77 -6.19 21.55 5.31
N VAL A 78 -4.96 21.91 4.95
CA VAL A 78 -4.60 23.02 4.06
C VAL A 78 -3.86 22.44 2.85
N LEU A 79 -4.29 22.81 1.64
CA LEU A 79 -3.61 22.37 0.42
C LEU A 79 -2.36 23.22 0.18
N VAL A 80 -1.23 22.57 -0.11
CA VAL A 80 0.04 23.24 -0.42
C VAL A 80 0.51 22.79 -1.80
N ILE A 81 0.54 23.72 -2.76
CA ILE A 81 0.85 23.43 -4.17
C ILE A 81 2.18 24.08 -4.54
N ALA A 82 3.15 23.27 -4.97
CA ALA A 82 4.47 23.73 -5.42
C ALA A 82 4.78 23.24 -6.85
N GLY A 83 5.91 23.69 -7.40
CA GLY A 83 6.37 23.27 -8.74
C GLY A 83 5.55 23.85 -9.89
N GLY A 84 4.86 24.98 -9.66
CA GLY A 84 4.20 25.73 -10.72
C GLY A 84 5.19 26.28 -11.74
N VAL A 85 4.73 26.49 -12.97
CA VAL A 85 5.49 27.24 -13.98
C VAL A 85 5.10 28.72 -13.87
N GLU A 86 6.09 29.60 -13.94
CA GLU A 86 5.88 31.05 -13.84
C GLU A 86 4.78 31.54 -14.80
N GLY A 87 3.86 32.36 -14.29
CA GLY A 87 2.76 32.92 -15.06
C GLY A 87 1.59 31.98 -15.36
N ILE A 88 1.66 30.68 -14.99
CA ILE A 88 0.58 29.70 -15.22
C ILE A 88 -0.19 29.43 -13.92
N SER A 89 -1.52 29.54 -13.97
CA SER A 89 -2.38 29.32 -12.81
C SER A 89 -2.54 27.82 -12.52
N SER A 90 -2.20 27.37 -11.32
CA SER A 90 -2.52 26.01 -10.83
C SER A 90 -3.84 25.94 -10.07
N TRP A 91 -4.45 27.09 -9.74
CA TRP A 91 -5.68 27.18 -8.95
C TRP A 91 -6.76 28.04 -9.63
N GLY A 92 -8.03 27.78 -9.31
CA GLY A 92 -9.18 28.53 -9.82
C GLY A 92 -10.47 28.25 -9.04
N ASP A 93 -11.54 28.96 -9.38
CA ASP A 93 -12.85 28.95 -8.73
C ASP A 93 -13.49 27.55 -8.57
N ILE A 94 -13.42 26.69 -9.61
CA ILE A 94 -14.01 25.35 -9.59
C ILE A 94 -13.44 24.50 -8.44
N ILE A 95 -12.12 24.50 -8.28
CA ILE A 95 -11.47 23.73 -7.20
C ILE A 95 -11.49 24.46 -5.87
N ALA A 96 -11.57 25.79 -5.84
CA ALA A 96 -11.89 26.51 -4.61
C ALA A 96 -13.26 26.08 -4.05
N ASN A 97 -14.27 25.98 -4.91
CA ASN A 97 -15.60 25.53 -4.51
C ASN A 97 -15.60 24.07 -4.05
N ALA A 98 -14.95 23.17 -4.81
CA ALA A 98 -14.82 21.77 -4.40
C ALA A 98 -14.10 21.63 -3.04
N SER A 99 -12.97 22.33 -2.85
CA SER A 99 -12.24 22.33 -1.59
C SER A 99 -13.05 22.86 -0.42
N LYS A 100 -13.88 23.88 -0.63
CA LYS A 100 -14.79 24.38 0.40
C LYS A 100 -15.84 23.34 0.80
N VAL A 101 -16.40 22.62 -0.18
CA VAL A 101 -17.39 21.56 0.06
C VAL A 101 -16.79 20.42 0.88
N GLU A 102 -15.54 20.03 0.58
CA GLU A 102 -14.80 19.00 1.32
C GLU A 102 -14.19 19.49 2.65
N GLY A 103 -14.49 20.71 3.10
CA GLY A 103 -14.03 21.21 4.40
C GLY A 103 -12.54 21.53 4.48
N ILE A 104 -11.86 21.69 3.35
CA ILE A 104 -10.45 22.12 3.32
C ILE A 104 -10.37 23.59 3.74
N ARG A 105 -9.44 23.91 4.65
CA ARG A 105 -9.36 25.21 5.33
C ARG A 105 -8.79 26.35 4.47
N GLY A 106 -8.11 26.02 3.38
CA GLY A 106 -7.51 26.99 2.46
C GLY A 106 -6.42 26.37 1.58
N THR A 107 -5.90 27.18 0.68
CA THR A 107 -4.82 26.76 -0.24
C THR A 107 -3.67 27.75 -0.25
N ILE A 108 -2.44 27.22 -0.19
CA ILE A 108 -1.18 27.93 -0.35
C ILE A 108 -0.53 27.45 -1.66
N ILE A 109 -0.17 28.38 -2.53
CA ILE A 109 0.37 28.09 -3.85
C ILE A 109 1.71 28.80 -4.01
N ASP A 110 2.77 28.04 -4.17
CA ASP A 110 4.04 28.57 -4.67
C ASP A 110 3.94 28.79 -6.20
N GLY A 111 3.14 29.78 -6.59
CA GLY A 111 2.73 30.02 -7.97
C GLY A 111 1.52 30.95 -8.09
N MET A 112 0.81 30.84 -9.22
CA MET A 112 -0.28 31.75 -9.59
C MET A 112 -1.66 31.09 -9.44
N SER A 113 -2.68 31.90 -9.16
CA SER A 113 -4.11 31.51 -9.26
C SER A 113 -4.78 32.24 -10.43
N ARG A 114 -5.93 31.75 -10.87
CA ARG A 114 -6.88 32.51 -11.69
C ARG A 114 -8.23 32.61 -10.99
N ASP A 115 -9.16 33.36 -11.56
CA ASP A 115 -10.57 33.44 -11.13
C ASP A 115 -10.71 33.70 -9.61
N ILE A 116 -9.85 34.59 -9.08
CA ILE A 116 -9.71 34.76 -7.62
C ILE A 116 -10.98 35.32 -6.96
N ASP A 117 -11.76 36.10 -7.71
CA ASP A 117 -13.06 36.59 -7.28
C ASP A 117 -14.00 35.44 -6.89
N GLY A 118 -13.96 34.32 -7.62
CA GLY A 118 -14.74 33.13 -7.29
C GLY A 118 -14.35 32.52 -5.94
N SER A 119 -13.06 32.57 -5.57
CA SER A 119 -12.60 32.14 -4.24
C SER A 119 -13.04 33.12 -3.14
N ARG A 120 -12.96 34.44 -3.42
CA ARG A 120 -13.44 35.49 -2.50
C ARG A 120 -14.93 35.35 -2.23
N ASP A 121 -15.74 35.17 -3.26
CA ASP A 121 -17.21 35.18 -3.16
C ASP A 121 -17.73 33.98 -2.35
N ILE A 122 -16.98 32.88 -2.31
CA ILE A 122 -17.24 31.75 -1.42
C ILE A 122 -16.45 31.83 -0.10
N GLY A 123 -15.65 32.88 0.13
CA GLY A 123 -14.85 33.03 1.34
C GLY A 123 -13.75 31.96 1.51
N TYR A 124 -13.26 31.36 0.42
CA TYR A 124 -12.22 30.33 0.46
C TYR A 124 -10.81 30.97 0.41
N PRO A 125 -9.97 30.81 1.44
CA PRO A 125 -8.69 31.52 1.51
C PRO A 125 -7.67 30.94 0.53
N VAL A 126 -7.06 31.82 -0.26
CA VAL A 126 -5.99 31.44 -1.21
C VAL A 126 -4.79 32.36 -1.05
N PHE A 127 -3.64 31.77 -0.82
CA PHE A 127 -2.35 32.46 -0.73
C PHE A 127 -1.47 32.03 -1.90
N GLY A 128 -0.75 32.96 -2.50
CA GLY A 128 0.20 32.64 -3.56
C GLY A 128 1.02 33.83 -4.04
N ARG A 129 1.72 33.67 -5.16
CA ARG A 129 2.59 34.72 -5.72
C ARG A 129 1.83 35.77 -6.55
N GLY A 130 0.67 35.43 -7.08
CA GLY A 130 -0.17 36.37 -7.83
C GLY A 130 -1.33 35.74 -8.60
N VAL A 131 -1.95 36.55 -9.45
CA VAL A 131 -3.11 36.18 -10.27
C VAL A 131 -2.76 36.27 -11.76
N THR A 132 -3.22 35.31 -12.56
CA THR A 132 -3.01 35.22 -14.02
C THR A 132 -4.28 34.70 -14.70
N MET A 133 -4.41 34.90 -16.01
CA MET A 133 -5.49 34.30 -16.82
C MET A 133 -5.09 32.96 -17.46
N ILE A 134 -3.79 32.61 -17.43
CA ILE A 134 -3.24 31.47 -18.17
C ILE A 134 -3.49 30.16 -17.43
N SER A 135 -4.32 29.29 -17.98
CA SER A 135 -4.69 28.01 -17.36
C SER A 135 -3.58 26.95 -17.36
N ALA A 136 -3.46 26.20 -16.26
CA ALA A 136 -2.66 24.97 -16.16
C ALA A 136 -3.11 23.84 -17.09
N ARG A 137 -4.35 23.88 -17.60
CA ARG A 137 -4.90 22.83 -18.48
C ARG A 137 -3.96 22.64 -19.67
N ASN A 138 -3.56 21.39 -19.91
CA ASN A 138 -2.59 21.00 -20.95
C ASN A 138 -1.19 21.61 -20.83
N ARG A 139 -0.83 22.26 -19.71
CA ARG A 139 0.49 22.86 -19.48
C ARG A 139 1.21 22.25 -18.28
N LEU A 140 0.47 21.91 -17.23
CA LEU A 140 1.02 21.30 -16.02
C LEU A 140 0.52 19.87 -15.83
N CYS A 141 1.25 19.10 -15.04
CA CYS A 141 0.85 17.79 -14.54
C CYS A 141 1.46 17.54 -13.16
N ILE A 142 0.92 16.60 -12.38
CA ILE A 142 1.58 16.16 -11.14
C ILE A 142 2.85 15.38 -11.52
N GLN A 143 4.00 15.78 -10.96
CA GLN A 143 5.30 15.27 -11.39
C GLN A 143 5.46 13.77 -11.17
N GLU A 144 4.93 13.25 -10.06
CA GLU A 144 4.92 11.81 -9.79
C GLU A 144 4.04 11.04 -10.79
N LEU A 145 2.85 11.55 -11.08
CA LEU A 145 1.93 10.92 -12.04
C LEU A 145 2.53 10.87 -13.45
N ARG A 146 3.33 11.87 -13.84
CA ARG A 146 4.07 11.82 -15.11
C ARG A 146 5.06 10.65 -15.17
N SER A 147 5.74 10.36 -14.07
CA SER A 147 6.66 9.21 -14.00
C SER A 147 5.92 7.88 -14.05
N LYS A 148 4.82 7.75 -13.29
CA LYS A 148 3.96 6.56 -13.30
C LYS A 148 3.27 6.34 -14.66
N ALA A 149 2.88 7.41 -15.36
CA ALA A 149 2.29 7.32 -16.69
C ALA A 149 3.21 6.68 -17.72
N LYS A 150 4.52 7.00 -17.71
CA LYS A 150 5.51 6.36 -18.59
C LYS A 150 5.62 4.84 -18.37
N PHE A 151 5.45 4.40 -17.12
CA PHE A 151 5.44 2.98 -16.80
C PHE A 151 4.13 2.33 -17.23
N PHE A 152 2.99 2.98 -16.99
CA PHE A 152 1.68 2.53 -17.44
C PHE A 152 1.59 2.40 -18.96
N GLU A 153 2.13 3.35 -19.73
CA GLU A 153 2.15 3.27 -21.21
C GLU A 153 2.87 2.02 -21.73
N LYS A 154 3.88 1.54 -21.00
CA LYS A 154 4.67 0.35 -21.39
C LYS A 154 4.05 -0.95 -20.89
N THR A 155 3.41 -0.93 -19.73
CA THR A 155 3.06 -2.14 -18.97
C THR A 155 1.57 -2.31 -18.72
N HIS A 156 0.77 -1.26 -18.91
CA HIS A 156 -0.61 -1.16 -18.46
C HIS A 156 -0.81 -1.35 -16.95
N LEU A 157 0.26 -1.22 -16.15
CA LEU A 157 0.22 -1.32 -14.68
C LEU A 157 0.40 0.05 -14.03
N VAL A 158 -0.31 0.26 -12.93
CA VAL A 158 -0.22 1.48 -12.10
C VAL A 158 0.28 1.12 -10.71
N PRO A 159 1.50 1.52 -10.31
CA PRO A 159 1.96 1.42 -8.93
C PRO A 159 1.15 2.35 -8.01
N THR A 160 0.40 1.76 -7.08
CA THR A 160 -0.53 2.47 -6.17
C THR A 160 0.05 2.64 -4.79
N LEU A 161 0.54 1.55 -4.20
CA LEU A 161 1.48 1.59 -3.10
C LEU A 161 2.86 1.37 -3.70
N ASP A 162 3.79 2.24 -3.40
CA ASP A 162 5.17 2.11 -3.83
C ASP A 162 6.01 2.70 -2.71
N ALA A 163 6.37 1.93 -1.70
CA ALA A 163 7.08 2.40 -0.51
C ALA A 163 8.24 1.46 -0.16
N SER A 164 8.06 0.57 0.83
CA SER A 164 8.92 -0.59 1.12
C SER A 164 8.35 -1.90 0.56
N ALA A 165 7.14 -1.83 -0.01
CA ALA A 165 6.48 -2.83 -0.82
C ALA A 165 5.78 -2.11 -1.97
N SER A 166 5.52 -2.83 -3.06
CA SER A 166 4.77 -2.29 -4.20
C SER A 166 3.51 -3.09 -4.45
N ILE A 167 2.43 -2.36 -4.71
CA ILE A 167 1.14 -2.90 -5.18
C ILE A 167 0.86 -2.24 -6.51
N VAL A 168 0.63 -3.04 -7.54
CA VAL A 168 0.14 -2.56 -8.84
C VAL A 168 -1.33 -2.86 -9.00
N LYS A 169 -2.02 -1.98 -9.72
CA LYS A 169 -3.37 -2.22 -10.23
C LYS A 169 -3.42 -2.01 -11.74
N SER A 170 -4.44 -2.55 -12.36
CA SER A 170 -4.77 -2.29 -13.75
C SER A 170 -6.22 -2.67 -14.01
N ASP A 171 -6.93 -1.85 -14.79
CA ASP A 171 -8.35 -2.03 -15.09
C ASP A 171 -8.58 -2.88 -16.36
N ASN A 172 -7.51 -3.12 -17.11
CA ASN A 172 -7.55 -3.63 -18.48
C ASN A 172 -6.35 -4.56 -18.78
N TYR A 173 -5.76 -5.13 -17.74
CA TYR A 173 -4.63 -6.07 -17.84
C TYR A 173 -5.05 -7.46 -18.35
N ILE A 174 -6.22 -7.90 -17.89
CA ILE A 174 -6.84 -9.16 -18.31
C ILE A 174 -7.72 -8.83 -19.51
N ASP A 175 -7.42 -9.45 -20.66
CA ASP A 175 -8.21 -9.25 -21.86
C ASP A 175 -9.61 -9.88 -21.74
N GLN A 176 -10.54 -9.38 -22.56
CA GLN A 176 -11.94 -9.77 -22.50
C GLN A 176 -12.13 -11.28 -22.71
N SER A 177 -11.34 -11.91 -23.59
CA SER A 177 -11.42 -13.35 -23.85
C SER A 177 -11.05 -14.16 -22.60
N LEU A 178 -9.93 -13.81 -21.93
CA LEU A 178 -9.53 -14.49 -20.71
C LEU A 178 -10.53 -14.23 -19.57
N HIS A 179 -11.09 -13.03 -19.49
CA HIS A 179 -12.15 -12.72 -18.52
C HIS A 179 -13.40 -13.60 -18.74
N GLU A 180 -13.83 -13.81 -19.98
CA GLU A 180 -14.95 -14.70 -20.33
C GLU A 180 -14.64 -16.17 -20.02
N GLU A 181 -13.41 -16.64 -20.29
CA GLU A 181 -12.97 -17.99 -19.91
C GLU A 181 -13.02 -18.20 -18.38
N LEU A 182 -12.57 -17.20 -17.60
CA LEU A 182 -12.65 -17.24 -16.14
C LEU A 182 -14.11 -17.29 -15.67
N GLN A 183 -15.00 -16.46 -16.23
CA GLN A 183 -16.43 -16.51 -15.90
C GLN A 183 -17.05 -17.87 -16.20
N ALA A 184 -16.71 -18.47 -17.35
CA ALA A 184 -17.17 -19.81 -17.71
C ALA A 184 -16.65 -20.88 -16.73
N ALA A 185 -15.38 -20.79 -16.31
CA ALA A 185 -14.80 -21.68 -15.30
C ALA A 185 -15.55 -21.60 -13.96
N PHE A 186 -15.85 -20.39 -13.47
CA PHE A 186 -16.64 -20.18 -12.26
C PHE A 186 -18.06 -20.74 -12.40
N ALA A 187 -18.73 -20.47 -13.52
CA ALA A 187 -20.08 -20.98 -13.78
C ALA A 187 -20.13 -22.52 -13.81
N LYS A 188 -19.14 -23.16 -14.44
CA LYS A 188 -19.01 -24.62 -14.49
C LYS A 188 -18.84 -25.21 -13.09
N LEU A 189 -17.91 -24.69 -12.29
CA LEU A 189 -17.67 -25.19 -10.93
C LEU A 189 -18.88 -24.99 -10.01
N LYS A 190 -19.55 -23.83 -10.09
CA LYS A 190 -20.81 -23.58 -9.38
C LYS A 190 -21.88 -24.60 -9.73
N LEU A 191 -22.07 -24.87 -11.03
CA LEU A 191 -23.08 -25.81 -11.50
C LEU A 191 -22.80 -27.24 -11.00
N GLU A 192 -21.54 -27.65 -11.01
CA GLU A 192 -21.14 -28.98 -10.53
C GLU A 192 -21.29 -29.14 -9.01
N GLN A 193 -21.14 -28.05 -8.25
CA GLN A 193 -21.26 -28.04 -6.79
C GLN A 193 -22.64 -27.62 -6.29
N LYS A 194 -23.63 -27.44 -7.18
CA LYS A 194 -24.95 -26.90 -6.83
C LYS A 194 -25.71 -27.74 -5.78
N ASP A 195 -25.49 -29.05 -5.78
CA ASP A 195 -26.22 -29.99 -4.92
C ASP A 195 -25.58 -30.13 -3.53
N ASP A 196 -24.31 -29.72 -3.39
CA ASP A 196 -23.54 -29.71 -2.14
C ASP A 196 -22.53 -28.54 -2.12
N PRO A 197 -23.00 -27.29 -1.96
CA PRO A 197 -22.13 -26.12 -2.03
C PRO A 197 -21.25 -26.00 -0.77
N ASP A 198 -19.93 -25.85 -0.97
CA ASP A 198 -19.00 -25.54 0.14
C ASP A 198 -19.06 -24.04 0.49
N TRP A 199 -19.81 -23.71 1.54
CA TRP A 199 -19.89 -22.35 2.05
C TRP A 199 -18.72 -22.04 2.98
N HIS A 200 -18.06 -20.91 2.74
CA HIS A 200 -16.99 -20.44 3.60
C HIS A 200 -17.51 -20.27 5.03
N PRO A 201 -16.82 -20.82 6.05
CA PRO A 201 -17.24 -20.69 7.43
C PRO A 201 -17.48 -19.23 7.83
N ARG A 202 -18.56 -18.99 8.59
CA ARG A 202 -18.96 -17.67 9.11
C ARG A 202 -19.28 -16.62 8.03
N SER A 203 -19.49 -17.03 6.78
CA SER A 203 -19.91 -16.12 5.69
C SER A 203 -21.41 -15.90 5.57
N ASN A 204 -22.23 -16.54 6.43
CA ASN A 204 -23.69 -16.56 6.29
C ASN A 204 -24.12 -17.00 4.88
N ASP A 205 -23.52 -18.08 4.36
CA ASP A 205 -23.78 -18.63 3.02
C ASP A 205 -23.69 -17.59 1.89
N MET A 206 -22.79 -16.61 2.03
CA MET A 206 -22.54 -15.58 1.00
C MET A 206 -21.26 -15.84 0.22
N VAL A 207 -20.34 -16.66 0.73
CA VAL A 207 -19.07 -16.93 0.04
C VAL A 207 -18.98 -18.41 -0.24
N GLN A 208 -19.11 -18.81 -1.50
CA GLN A 208 -18.94 -20.19 -1.93
C GLN A 208 -17.49 -20.44 -2.32
N ASN A 209 -16.87 -21.44 -1.71
CA ASN A 209 -15.53 -21.92 -2.05
C ASN A 209 -15.60 -22.88 -3.24
N LEU A 210 -15.21 -22.43 -4.43
CA LEU A 210 -15.19 -23.28 -5.63
C LEU A 210 -13.90 -24.09 -5.72
N VAL A 211 -12.77 -23.44 -5.41
CA VAL A 211 -11.42 -24.02 -5.28
C VAL A 211 -10.83 -23.40 -4.03
N HIS A 212 -10.49 -24.21 -3.03
CA HIS A 212 -9.98 -23.70 -1.76
C HIS A 212 -8.85 -24.56 -1.19
N PRO A 213 -7.72 -23.95 -0.78
CA PRO A 213 -6.56 -24.71 -0.30
C PRO A 213 -6.81 -25.48 1.00
N SER A 214 -7.89 -25.19 1.72
CA SER A 214 -8.28 -25.88 2.96
C SER A 214 -9.17 -27.12 2.77
N LEU A 215 -9.64 -27.42 1.55
CA LEU A 215 -10.53 -28.58 1.34
C LEU A 215 -9.77 -29.92 1.44
N PHE A 216 -8.56 -29.97 0.88
CA PHE A 216 -7.70 -31.15 0.96
C PHE A 216 -6.27 -30.76 1.36
N PRO A 217 -6.06 -30.27 2.60
CA PRO A 217 -4.72 -29.94 3.08
C PRO A 217 -3.95 -31.23 3.36
N LEU A 218 -2.62 -31.13 3.44
CA LEU A 218 -1.81 -32.17 4.06
C LEU A 218 -2.18 -32.25 5.53
N VAL A 219 -2.45 -33.44 6.05
CA VAL A 219 -2.72 -33.70 7.47
C VAL A 219 -1.68 -34.68 8.00
N TYR A 220 -0.88 -34.24 8.98
CA TYR A 220 0.17 -35.08 9.53
C TYR A 220 -0.39 -36.31 10.25
N GLY A 221 0.23 -37.47 10.06
CA GLY A 221 -0.25 -38.75 10.57
C GLY A 221 -1.44 -39.35 9.80
N ARG A 222 -1.91 -38.70 8.72
CA ARG A 222 -3.03 -39.19 7.91
C ARG A 222 -2.74 -39.17 6.40
N SER A 223 -2.23 -38.06 5.88
CA SER A 223 -1.96 -37.92 4.45
C SER A 223 -0.82 -38.82 4.00
N ARG A 224 -0.92 -39.35 2.78
CA ARG A 224 0.14 -40.14 2.16
C ARG A 224 1.03 -39.26 1.29
N VAL A 225 2.34 -39.53 1.30
CA VAL A 225 3.36 -38.80 0.55
C VAL A 225 4.29 -39.75 -0.17
N PHE A 226 4.89 -39.26 -1.27
CA PHE A 226 5.99 -39.90 -1.98
C PHE A 226 7.26 -39.10 -1.72
N ARG A 227 8.36 -39.77 -1.38
CA ARG A 227 9.64 -39.09 -1.11
C ARG A 227 10.54 -39.03 -2.35
N GLU A 228 10.42 -40.01 -3.23
CA GLU A 228 11.33 -40.22 -4.35
C GLU A 228 10.67 -40.00 -5.72
N GLU A 229 9.35 -39.86 -5.75
CA GLU A 229 8.56 -39.74 -6.97
C GLU A 229 7.82 -38.41 -7.03
N VAL A 230 7.75 -37.83 -8.24
CA VAL A 230 6.96 -36.62 -8.51
C VAL A 230 5.61 -37.05 -9.07
N VAL A 231 4.54 -36.64 -8.40
CA VAL A 231 3.17 -36.89 -8.86
C VAL A 231 2.88 -35.98 -10.05
N GLY A 232 2.66 -36.58 -11.22
CA GLY A 232 2.26 -35.87 -12.44
C GLY A 232 0.83 -35.33 -12.36
N VAL A 233 0.45 -34.49 -13.31
CA VAL A 233 -0.89 -33.85 -13.33
C VAL A 233 -1.95 -34.78 -13.93
N GLU A 234 -1.74 -35.25 -15.17
CA GLU A 234 -2.75 -36.02 -15.90
C GLU A 234 -2.98 -37.41 -15.29
N ASP A 235 -1.93 -38.06 -14.76
CA ASP A 235 -2.01 -39.39 -14.14
C ASP A 235 -2.17 -39.36 -12.62
N ALA A 236 -2.32 -38.16 -12.02
CA ALA A 236 -2.40 -37.95 -10.57
C ALA A 236 -3.39 -38.89 -9.87
N ILE A 237 -4.58 -39.03 -10.44
CA ILE A 237 -5.67 -39.77 -9.81
C ILE A 237 -5.52 -41.27 -10.10
N ASP A 238 -5.45 -41.66 -11.37
CA ASP A 238 -5.48 -43.06 -11.77
C ASP A 238 -4.24 -43.83 -11.35
N ARG A 239 -3.07 -43.18 -11.34
CA ARG A 239 -1.80 -43.84 -11.02
C ARG A 239 -1.40 -43.69 -9.57
N TRP A 240 -1.67 -42.57 -8.92
CA TRP A 240 -1.06 -42.23 -7.63
C TRP A 240 -2.03 -42.23 -6.45
N SER A 241 -3.34 -42.13 -6.69
CA SER A 241 -4.33 -42.09 -5.61
C SER A 241 -4.22 -43.31 -4.69
N GLY A 242 -4.22 -43.05 -3.37
CA GLY A 242 -4.13 -44.07 -2.32
C GLY A 242 -2.76 -44.71 -2.11
N LYS A 243 -1.76 -44.42 -2.96
CA LYS A 243 -0.38 -44.92 -2.82
C LYS A 243 0.47 -44.00 -1.93
N GLY A 244 1.71 -44.40 -1.66
CA GLY A 244 2.65 -43.68 -0.82
C GLY A 244 2.55 -44.02 0.66
N GLU A 245 3.45 -43.44 1.46
CA GLU A 245 3.55 -43.69 2.90
C GLU A 245 2.85 -42.59 3.68
N VAL A 246 2.23 -42.94 4.81
CA VAL A 246 1.63 -41.94 5.69
C VAL A 246 2.72 -41.05 6.26
N ILE A 247 2.60 -39.74 6.04
CA ILE A 247 3.55 -38.78 6.61
C ILE A 247 3.43 -38.85 8.15
N PRO A 248 4.55 -39.01 8.88
CA PRO A 248 4.51 -39.06 10.34
C PRO A 248 3.87 -37.79 10.93
N LYS A 249 3.33 -37.90 12.14
CA LYS A 249 2.96 -36.70 12.91
C LYS A 249 4.20 -35.82 13.06
N TYR A 250 4.08 -34.55 12.71
CA TYR A 250 5.15 -33.60 12.95
C TYR A 250 5.32 -33.47 14.46
N GLN A 251 6.51 -33.81 14.96
CA GLN A 251 6.88 -33.58 16.34
C GLN A 251 7.78 -32.36 16.33
N LYS A 252 7.33 -31.27 16.96
CA LYS A 252 8.22 -30.15 17.21
C LYS A 252 9.43 -30.65 18.00
N PRO A 253 10.65 -30.26 17.62
CA PRO A 253 11.81 -30.50 18.45
C PRO A 253 11.51 -29.95 19.85
N SER A 254 11.83 -30.69 20.92
CA SER A 254 11.73 -30.18 22.28
C SER A 254 12.83 -29.12 22.47
N SER A 255 12.56 -27.89 22.05
CA SER A 255 13.47 -26.78 22.30
C SER A 255 13.07 -26.10 23.60
N ASP A 256 13.82 -26.40 24.66
CA ASP A 256 13.78 -25.70 25.95
C ASP A 256 14.44 -24.30 25.84
N LYS A 257 14.27 -23.61 24.71
CA LYS A 257 15.09 -22.46 24.34
C LYS A 257 14.25 -21.19 24.30
N GLN A 258 14.57 -20.30 25.25
CA GLN A 258 14.31 -18.86 25.23
C GLN A 258 14.16 -18.32 23.80
N ARG A 259 13.08 -17.57 23.55
CA ARG A 259 12.86 -16.77 22.34
C ARG A 259 14.18 -16.15 21.89
N TYR A 260 14.79 -16.70 20.85
CA TYR A 260 16.04 -16.21 20.30
C TYR A 260 15.78 -14.88 19.60
N TYR A 261 16.74 -13.96 19.66
CA TYR A 261 16.72 -12.67 18.95
C TYR A 261 16.34 -12.77 17.45
N GLY A 262 16.56 -13.93 16.81
CA GLY A 262 16.20 -14.19 15.41
C GLY A 262 14.70 -14.35 15.12
N THR A 263 13.84 -14.48 16.13
CA THR A 263 12.37 -14.67 15.98
C THR A 263 11.54 -13.43 16.32
N GLY A 264 12.19 -12.34 16.76
CA GLY A 264 11.54 -11.05 17.03
C GLY A 264 11.18 -10.28 15.75
N ILE A 265 10.52 -9.12 15.91
CA ILE A 265 10.23 -8.22 14.78
C ILE A 265 11.57 -7.82 14.12
N GLY A 266 11.73 -8.10 12.83
CA GLY A 266 12.98 -7.87 12.08
C GLY A 266 13.98 -9.04 12.11
N GLY A 267 13.64 -10.12 12.83
CA GLY A 267 14.37 -11.37 12.82
C GLY A 267 14.34 -12.09 11.47
N ASP A 268 15.29 -12.99 11.24
CA ASP A 268 15.40 -13.80 10.02
C ASP A 268 14.75 -15.19 10.16
N GLN A 269 14.18 -15.51 11.32
CA GLN A 269 13.50 -16.77 11.58
C GLN A 269 12.02 -16.56 11.92
N VAL A 270 11.19 -17.52 11.48
CA VAL A 270 9.78 -17.61 11.85
C VAL A 270 9.68 -18.47 13.09
N ASP A 271 9.09 -17.94 14.16
CA ASP A 271 8.89 -18.67 15.42
C ASP A 271 8.12 -19.98 15.19
N ASP A 272 8.60 -21.06 15.82
CA ASP A 272 8.02 -22.41 15.71
C ASP A 272 6.52 -22.45 16.10
N SER A 273 6.04 -21.51 16.91
CA SER A 273 4.62 -21.38 17.26
C SER A 273 3.71 -21.02 16.07
N TYR A 274 4.24 -20.41 15.01
CA TYR A 274 3.48 -20.13 13.79
C TYR A 274 3.32 -21.36 12.88
N TRP A 275 4.03 -22.45 13.17
CA TRP A 275 3.94 -23.69 12.41
C TRP A 275 2.87 -24.61 12.98
N SER A 276 1.94 -25.01 12.12
CA SER A 276 0.90 -26.01 12.44
C SER A 276 1.52 -27.40 12.52
N GLU A 277 1.28 -28.09 13.63
CA GLU A 277 1.67 -29.50 13.82
C GLU A 277 0.66 -30.48 13.21
N ASN A 278 -0.49 -29.97 12.78
CA ASN A 278 -1.65 -30.78 12.40
C ASN A 278 -1.82 -30.87 10.88
N TYR A 279 -1.65 -29.75 10.18
CA TYR A 279 -1.92 -29.66 8.75
C TYR A 279 -1.20 -28.52 8.06
N GLN A 280 -1.01 -28.64 6.74
CA GLN A 280 -0.34 -27.66 5.90
C GLN A 280 -1.09 -27.51 4.55
N TRP A 281 -1.21 -26.28 4.06
CA TRP A 281 -1.60 -26.04 2.66
C TRP A 281 -0.44 -26.37 1.74
N LEU A 282 -0.73 -27.15 0.71
CA LEU A 282 0.24 -27.55 -0.28
C LEU A 282 0.06 -26.68 -1.52
N PRO A 283 1.12 -25.99 -1.99
CA PRO A 283 1.04 -25.21 -3.20
C PRO A 283 1.11 -26.11 -4.45
N SER A 284 0.69 -25.55 -5.56
CA SER A 284 0.80 -26.12 -6.89
C SER A 284 2.09 -25.62 -7.55
N ASN A 285 2.94 -26.53 -8.01
CA ASN A 285 4.11 -26.25 -8.83
C ASN A 285 3.70 -25.82 -10.24
N VAL A 286 4.35 -24.77 -10.73
CA VAL A 286 4.18 -24.20 -12.07
C VAL A 286 5.55 -24.03 -12.71
N ALA A 287 5.76 -24.71 -13.83
CA ALA A 287 7.01 -24.65 -14.58
C ALA A 287 6.94 -23.61 -15.69
N PHE A 288 8.02 -22.84 -15.84
CA PHE A 288 8.22 -21.97 -16.99
C PHE A 288 8.55 -22.79 -18.25
N GLN A 289 7.89 -22.48 -19.36
CA GLN A 289 8.15 -23.11 -20.66
C GLN A 289 9.08 -22.26 -21.53
N GLU A 290 9.74 -22.87 -22.51
CA GLU A 290 10.68 -22.20 -23.42
C GLU A 290 10.01 -21.17 -24.33
N ASP A 291 8.73 -21.35 -24.65
CA ASP A 291 7.93 -20.43 -25.47
C ASP A 291 7.40 -19.21 -24.68
N GLY A 292 7.74 -19.11 -23.39
CA GLY A 292 7.27 -18.07 -22.50
C GLY A 292 5.95 -18.36 -21.81
N SER A 293 5.29 -19.49 -22.09
CA SER A 293 4.10 -19.92 -21.35
C SER A 293 4.46 -20.48 -19.96
N VAL A 294 3.44 -20.86 -19.19
CA VAL A 294 3.60 -21.61 -17.94
C VAL A 294 2.75 -22.86 -17.96
N LYS A 295 3.14 -23.85 -17.16
CA LYS A 295 2.37 -25.09 -17.03
C LYS A 295 2.35 -25.61 -15.62
N PHE A 296 1.18 -26.00 -15.13
CA PHE A 296 1.10 -26.76 -13.89
C PHE A 296 1.79 -28.11 -14.07
N THR A 297 2.71 -28.41 -13.15
CA THR A 297 3.40 -29.72 -13.09
C THR A 297 2.94 -30.55 -11.91
N SER A 298 2.04 -30.01 -11.10
CA SER A 298 1.36 -30.70 -10.00
C SER A 298 -0.12 -30.27 -9.94
N TYR A 299 -0.88 -30.92 -9.09
CA TYR A 299 -2.32 -30.67 -8.92
C TYR A 299 -2.64 -29.22 -8.48
N ILE A 300 -3.85 -28.78 -8.79
CA ILE A 300 -4.53 -27.66 -8.16
C ILE A 300 -5.52 -28.22 -7.13
N ASN A 301 -5.47 -27.73 -5.89
CA ASN A 301 -6.24 -28.31 -4.80
C ASN A 301 -7.75 -28.24 -5.08
N GLY A 302 -8.46 -29.38 -4.99
CA GLY A 302 -9.90 -29.46 -5.26
C GLY A 302 -10.30 -29.37 -6.73
N LEU A 303 -9.34 -29.36 -7.67
CA LEU A 303 -9.61 -29.29 -9.11
C LEU A 303 -9.11 -30.53 -9.84
N HIS A 304 -10.04 -31.36 -10.31
CA HIS A 304 -9.72 -32.58 -11.05
C HIS A 304 -8.96 -32.30 -12.37
N PRO A 305 -7.75 -32.87 -12.58
CA PRO A 305 -6.86 -32.51 -13.68
C PRO A 305 -7.39 -32.84 -15.08
N ILE A 306 -8.07 -33.98 -15.25
CA ILE A 306 -8.67 -34.37 -16.55
C ILE A 306 -10.01 -33.67 -16.79
N LYS A 307 -10.96 -33.79 -15.86
CA LYS A 307 -12.32 -33.20 -15.98
C LYS A 307 -12.31 -31.67 -16.13
N HIS A 308 -11.34 -31.01 -15.50
CA HIS A 308 -11.21 -29.55 -15.51
C HIS A 308 -9.95 -29.07 -16.26
N ARG A 309 -9.47 -29.84 -17.25
CA ARG A 309 -8.29 -29.50 -18.06
C ARG A 309 -8.34 -28.08 -18.63
N GLU A 310 -9.51 -27.64 -19.08
CA GLU A 310 -9.73 -26.29 -19.59
C GLU A 310 -9.51 -25.22 -18.50
N ILE A 311 -9.97 -25.47 -17.27
CA ILE A 311 -9.79 -24.55 -16.13
C ILE A 311 -8.31 -24.45 -15.75
N TYR A 312 -7.56 -25.55 -15.77
CA TYR A 312 -6.10 -25.50 -15.61
C TYR A 312 -5.47 -24.57 -16.65
N GLY A 313 -5.81 -24.74 -17.93
CA GLY A 313 -5.30 -23.88 -19.01
C GLY A 313 -5.69 -22.40 -18.85
N THR A 314 -6.91 -22.11 -18.39
CA THR A 314 -7.34 -20.73 -18.09
C THR A 314 -6.53 -20.12 -16.94
N ILE A 315 -6.24 -20.89 -15.89
CA ILE A 315 -5.42 -20.41 -14.76
C ILE A 315 -3.95 -20.22 -15.19
N GLU A 316 -3.41 -21.08 -16.06
CA GLU A 316 -2.07 -20.91 -16.65
C GLU A 316 -1.96 -19.59 -17.41
N LYS A 317 -2.93 -19.29 -18.29
CA LYS A 317 -3.02 -17.99 -18.98
C LYS A 317 -3.10 -16.81 -18.01
N LEU A 318 -3.86 -16.95 -16.93
CA LEU A 318 -3.96 -15.90 -15.89
C LEU A 318 -2.61 -15.67 -15.20
N ILE A 319 -1.88 -16.74 -14.86
CA ILE A 319 -0.55 -16.65 -14.27
C ILE A 319 0.42 -15.98 -15.24
N GLU A 320 0.42 -16.38 -16.52
CA GLU A 320 1.26 -15.75 -17.55
C GLU A 320 1.04 -14.24 -17.63
N LYS A 321 -0.23 -13.80 -17.63
CA LYS A 321 -0.58 -12.38 -17.61
C LYS A 321 -0.11 -11.70 -16.33
N ALA A 322 -0.19 -12.36 -15.18
CA ALA A 322 0.20 -11.79 -13.89
C ALA A 322 1.72 -11.71 -13.65
N LEU A 323 2.54 -12.51 -14.35
CA LEU A 323 3.98 -12.59 -14.11
C LEU A 323 4.71 -11.23 -14.16
N PRO A 324 4.50 -10.34 -15.14
CA PRO A 324 5.19 -9.05 -15.15
C PRO A 324 4.80 -8.16 -13.97
N ALA A 325 3.56 -8.27 -13.48
CA ALA A 325 3.13 -7.59 -12.26
C ALA A 325 3.84 -8.15 -11.02
N TRP A 326 4.02 -9.48 -10.94
CA TRP A 326 4.76 -10.13 -9.87
C TRP A 326 6.27 -9.81 -9.91
N ASP A 327 6.87 -9.81 -11.10
CA ASP A 327 8.27 -9.42 -11.32
C ASP A 327 8.56 -8.01 -10.80
N PHE A 328 7.59 -7.10 -10.95
CA PHE A 328 7.68 -5.75 -10.44
C PHE A 328 7.46 -5.68 -8.92
N CYS A 329 6.46 -6.39 -8.38
CA CYS A 329 6.05 -6.21 -6.97
C CYS A 329 6.88 -7.01 -5.96
N LEU A 330 7.45 -8.16 -6.35
CA LEU A 330 8.10 -9.08 -5.42
C LEU A 330 9.56 -8.70 -5.16
N ALA A 331 9.85 -8.33 -3.91
CA ALA A 331 11.20 -8.23 -3.39
C ALA A 331 11.59 -9.49 -2.62
N CYS A 332 12.87 -9.86 -2.62
CA CYS A 332 13.40 -10.90 -1.74
C CYS A 332 14.67 -10.46 -1.02
N ARG A 333 15.00 -11.13 0.08
CA ARG A 333 16.28 -10.94 0.77
C ARG A 333 17.34 -11.83 0.14
N ARG A 334 18.43 -11.25 -0.37
CA ARG A 334 19.63 -11.92 -0.91
C ARG A 334 20.87 -11.29 -0.29
N ASP A 335 21.77 -12.10 0.26
CA ASP A 335 23.01 -11.63 0.91
C ASP A 335 22.78 -10.50 1.93
N HIS A 336 21.79 -10.70 2.81
CA HIS A 336 21.32 -9.73 3.80
C HIS A 336 20.73 -8.42 3.25
N ARG A 337 20.57 -8.27 1.93
CA ARG A 337 19.99 -7.10 1.27
C ARG A 337 18.64 -7.42 0.66
N MET A 338 17.72 -6.46 0.69
CA MET A 338 16.51 -6.55 -0.11
C MET A 338 16.86 -6.30 -1.58
N VAL A 339 16.44 -7.17 -2.47
CA VAL A 339 16.58 -7.03 -3.94
C VAL A 339 15.22 -7.17 -4.59
N GLY A 340 14.98 -6.37 -5.63
CA GLY A 340 13.72 -6.33 -6.34
C GLY A 340 13.63 -5.15 -7.32
N SER A 341 12.61 -5.23 -8.16
CA SER A 341 12.27 -4.22 -9.17
C SER A 341 11.45 -3.07 -8.58
N CYS A 342 10.66 -3.35 -7.55
CA CYS A 342 9.90 -2.38 -6.76
C CYS A 342 10.78 -1.36 -6.02
N ARG A 343 10.12 -0.34 -5.47
CA ARG A 343 10.75 0.54 -4.48
C ARG A 343 10.97 -0.23 -3.19
N ILE A 344 12.25 -0.46 -2.88
CA ILE A 344 12.71 -1.19 -1.69
C ILE A 344 13.35 -0.27 -0.65
N GLN A 345 13.39 1.04 -0.94
CA GLN A 345 13.98 2.06 -0.07
C GLN A 345 13.03 3.24 0.11
N PRO A 346 12.95 3.82 1.31
CA PRO A 346 12.20 5.04 1.55
C PRO A 346 12.76 6.19 0.69
N ARG A 347 11.92 7.20 0.44
CA ARG A 347 12.35 8.43 -0.25
C ARG A 347 13.19 9.30 0.67
N PHE A 348 12.86 9.28 1.96
CA PHE A 348 13.58 9.99 3.01
C PHE A 348 14.74 9.15 3.50
N GLY A 349 15.89 9.79 3.73
CA GLY A 349 17.02 9.15 4.37
C GLY A 349 16.69 8.78 5.82
N MET A 350 17.47 7.86 6.37
CA MET A 350 17.50 7.68 7.82
C MET A 350 18.33 8.80 8.45
N PRO A 351 18.05 9.20 9.70
CA PRO A 351 18.94 10.06 10.47
C PRO A 351 20.34 9.43 10.57
N ASP A 352 21.38 10.26 10.65
CA ASP A 352 22.77 9.79 10.78
C ASP A 352 22.98 8.93 12.04
N ASN A 353 22.25 9.25 13.11
CA ASN A 353 22.20 8.45 14.34
C ASN A 353 20.73 8.15 14.70
N PRO A 354 20.18 7.00 14.29
CA PRO A 354 18.77 6.64 14.51
C PRO A 354 18.49 6.07 15.92
N ASP A 355 19.37 6.28 16.89
CA ASP A 355 19.14 5.86 18.28
C ASP A 355 17.99 6.68 18.90
N ASP A 356 17.04 6.02 19.56
CA ASP A 356 15.94 6.69 20.26
C ASP A 356 16.43 7.57 21.42
N ASN A 357 17.65 7.35 21.92
CA ASN A 357 18.30 8.19 22.95
C ASN A 357 19.03 9.40 22.36
N ASN A 358 19.06 9.57 21.04
CA ASN A 358 19.61 10.75 20.43
C ASN A 358 18.58 11.89 20.48
N ASP A 359 18.78 12.85 21.39
CA ASP A 359 17.87 13.99 21.58
C ASP A 359 17.63 14.80 20.31
N ALA A 360 18.62 14.86 19.40
CA ALA A 360 18.50 15.57 18.12
C ALA A 360 17.49 14.94 17.14
N ASN A 361 16.99 13.73 17.42
CA ASN A 361 15.93 13.10 16.62
C ASN A 361 14.53 13.56 17.04
N TRP A 362 14.38 14.28 18.15
CA TRP A 362 13.09 14.56 18.76
C TRP A 362 12.82 16.06 18.88
N THR A 363 11.57 16.44 18.69
CA THR A 363 11.09 17.84 18.74
C THR A 363 11.20 18.50 20.12
N VAL A 364 11.36 17.72 21.19
CA VAL A 364 11.46 18.18 22.57
C VAL A 364 12.60 17.40 23.23
N ALA A 365 13.52 18.05 23.94
CA ALA A 365 14.55 17.37 24.70
C ALA A 365 13.96 16.79 26.00
N LEU A 366 14.47 15.64 26.47
CA LEU A 366 13.97 15.02 27.71
C LEU A 366 14.09 15.96 28.91
N GLU A 367 15.17 16.74 28.98
CA GLU A 367 15.45 17.71 30.04
C GLU A 367 14.43 18.86 30.12
N ASP A 368 13.77 19.19 29.00
CA ASP A 368 12.76 20.24 28.95
C ASP A 368 11.38 19.77 29.43
N VAL A 369 11.19 18.46 29.61
CA VAL A 369 9.92 17.90 30.08
C VAL A 369 9.84 18.01 31.60
N PRO A 370 8.83 18.70 32.16
CA PRO A 370 8.71 18.80 33.60
C PRO A 370 8.38 17.45 34.24
N ILE A 371 9.03 17.15 35.37
CA ILE A 371 8.76 15.94 36.15
C ILE A 371 7.38 16.08 36.81
N ARG A 372 6.44 15.19 36.45
CA ARG A 372 5.13 15.18 37.12
C ARG A 372 5.18 14.58 38.53
N ALA A 373 4.36 15.14 39.42
CA ALA A 373 4.12 14.59 40.75
C ALA A 373 3.45 13.21 40.64
N LYS A 374 3.66 12.35 41.64
CA LYS A 374 2.93 11.07 41.73
C LYS A 374 1.43 11.33 41.94
N ASP A 375 0.60 10.61 41.20
CA ASP A 375 -0.85 10.59 41.31
C ASP A 375 -1.37 9.14 41.49
N GLU A 376 -2.67 8.97 41.71
CA GLU A 376 -3.31 7.65 41.91
C GLU A 376 -3.14 6.68 40.72
N SER A 377 -2.79 7.19 39.52
CA SER A 377 -2.54 6.39 38.32
C SER A 377 -1.07 6.02 38.12
N SER A 378 -0.18 6.56 38.96
CA SER A 378 1.26 6.36 38.87
C SER A 378 1.67 5.04 39.53
N ASP A 379 2.44 4.22 38.83
CA ASP A 379 3.05 3.02 39.42
C ASP A 379 3.95 3.43 40.60
N GLU A 380 3.71 2.87 41.79
CA GLU A 380 4.43 3.24 43.01
C GLU A 380 5.94 2.99 42.89
N SER A 381 6.35 2.01 42.09
CA SER A 381 7.75 1.67 41.86
C SER A 381 8.48 2.64 40.93
N MET A 382 7.76 3.48 40.16
CA MET A 382 8.39 4.42 39.24
C MET A 382 9.08 5.57 39.97
N ASN A 383 10.34 5.82 39.62
CA ASN A 383 11.08 6.99 40.08
C ASN A 383 10.72 8.24 39.26
N ASP A 384 11.32 9.38 39.61
CA ASP A 384 10.98 10.68 39.02
C ASP A 384 11.42 10.77 37.54
N ASP A 385 12.62 10.28 37.23
CA ASP A 385 13.19 10.24 35.88
C ASP A 385 12.37 9.32 34.96
N GLU A 386 11.91 8.17 35.47
CA GLU A 386 11.05 7.24 34.71
C GLU A 386 9.71 7.88 34.34
N ARG A 387 9.10 8.66 35.26
CA ARG A 387 7.86 9.38 34.95
C ARG A 387 8.08 10.48 33.91
N GLN A 388 9.19 11.22 34.03
CA GLN A 388 9.59 12.22 33.04
C GLN A 388 9.77 11.59 31.65
N PHE A 389 10.45 10.43 31.59
CA PHE A 389 10.68 9.69 30.35
C PHE A 389 9.39 9.16 29.72
N GLU A 390 8.44 8.66 30.54
CA GLU A 390 7.12 8.26 30.05
C GLU A 390 6.30 9.43 29.50
N ASP A 391 6.38 10.60 30.13
CA ASP A 391 5.65 11.78 29.65
C ASP A 391 6.32 12.38 28.39
N TRP A 392 7.65 12.39 28.34
CA TRP A 392 8.41 12.73 27.15
C TRP A 392 8.03 11.83 25.96
N LYS A 393 7.91 10.51 26.17
CA LYS A 393 7.45 9.56 25.14
C LYS A 393 6.08 9.89 24.56
N LYS A 394 5.19 10.53 25.32
CA LYS A 394 3.83 10.89 24.87
C LYS A 394 3.78 12.17 24.05
N ILE A 395 4.71 13.08 24.27
CA ILE A 395 4.69 14.42 23.65
C ILE A 395 5.77 14.61 22.58
N ARG A 396 6.82 13.78 22.59
CA ARG A 396 7.89 13.85 21.58
C ARG A 396 7.36 13.40 20.22
N GLU A 397 7.61 14.20 19.20
CA GLU A 397 7.47 13.81 17.79
C GLU A 397 8.85 13.71 17.14
N PRO A 398 9.08 12.73 16.25
CA PRO A 398 10.34 12.64 15.52
C PRO A 398 10.50 13.83 14.57
N ILE A 399 11.68 14.45 14.58
CA ILE A 399 12.03 15.49 13.60
C ILE A 399 12.07 14.84 12.23
N GLN A 400 11.21 15.33 11.33
CA GLN A 400 11.15 14.82 9.96
C GLN A 400 12.34 15.37 9.17
N PRO A 401 13.11 14.52 8.46
CA PRO A 401 14.19 14.99 7.62
C PRO A 401 13.63 15.85 6.48
N GLU A 402 14.45 16.78 5.98
CA GLU A 402 14.09 17.57 4.81
C GLU A 402 13.75 16.65 3.63
N ALA A 403 12.68 17.00 2.92
CA ALA A 403 12.28 16.27 1.73
C ALA A 403 13.38 16.43 0.66
N PRO A 404 13.95 15.32 0.14
CA PRO A 404 14.93 15.42 -0.93
C PRO A 404 14.26 15.90 -2.22
N GLU A 405 15.08 16.37 -3.16
CA GLU A 405 14.61 16.69 -4.50
C GLU A 405 13.86 15.49 -5.11
N PHE A 406 12.73 15.76 -5.78
CA PHE A 406 11.95 14.71 -6.39
C PHE A 406 12.77 13.99 -7.47
N LYS A 407 13.08 12.72 -7.21
CA LYS A 407 13.64 11.79 -8.20
C LYS A 407 12.61 10.72 -8.55
N ALA A 408 12.31 10.61 -9.85
CA ALA A 408 11.48 9.54 -10.36
C ALA A 408 12.10 8.18 -10.01
N TRP A 409 11.29 7.23 -9.54
CA TRP A 409 11.74 5.86 -9.39
C TRP A 409 11.88 5.23 -10.78
N ASP A 410 12.90 4.39 -10.95
CA ASP A 410 13.08 3.64 -12.18
C ASP A 410 12.13 2.44 -12.18
N TYR A 411 10.89 2.69 -12.62
CA TYR A 411 9.85 1.69 -12.70
C TYR A 411 10.11 0.73 -13.87
N GLY A 412 10.26 -0.55 -13.57
CA GLY A 412 10.53 -1.59 -14.55
C GLY A 412 11.15 -2.82 -13.90
N THR A 413 10.98 -3.98 -14.54
CA THR A 413 11.71 -5.19 -14.14
C THR A 413 13.19 -5.04 -14.50
N LYS A 414 14.07 -5.14 -13.51
CA LYS A 414 15.51 -5.05 -13.73
C LYS A 414 16.05 -6.37 -14.33
N PRO A 415 17.12 -6.34 -15.15
CA PRO A 415 17.74 -7.56 -15.65
C PRO A 415 18.16 -8.49 -14.51
N GLY A 416 17.82 -9.78 -14.61
CA GLY A 416 18.11 -10.78 -13.58
C GLY A 416 17.17 -10.74 -12.36
N GLU A 417 16.18 -9.84 -12.33
CA GLU A 417 15.24 -9.71 -11.22
C GLU A 417 13.85 -10.31 -11.52
N SER A 418 13.58 -10.73 -12.76
CA SER A 418 12.34 -11.45 -13.08
C SER A 418 12.30 -12.83 -12.42
N LEU A 419 11.10 -13.31 -12.09
CA LEU A 419 10.88 -14.64 -11.52
C LEU A 419 11.46 -15.75 -12.41
N ARG A 420 11.36 -15.58 -13.74
CA ARG A 420 11.90 -16.53 -14.73
C ARG A 420 13.42 -16.60 -14.75
N GLU A 421 14.10 -15.47 -14.55
CA GLU A 421 15.56 -15.44 -14.47
C GLU A 421 16.07 -15.96 -13.12
N ARG A 422 15.28 -15.78 -12.06
CA ARG A 422 15.66 -16.11 -10.67
C ARG A 422 15.36 -17.55 -10.29
N PHE A 423 14.30 -18.14 -10.83
CA PHE A 423 13.78 -19.42 -10.39
C PHE A 423 13.50 -20.34 -11.58
N ARG A 424 13.70 -21.65 -11.36
CA ARG A 424 13.37 -22.67 -12.36
C ARG A 424 11.86 -22.84 -12.53
N ASP A 425 11.15 -22.78 -11.43
CA ASP A 425 9.70 -22.92 -11.29
C ASP A 425 9.21 -22.06 -10.14
N ILE A 426 7.89 -21.91 -10.05
CA ILE A 426 7.23 -21.22 -8.94
C ILE A 426 6.18 -22.12 -8.31
N GLN A 427 5.82 -21.79 -7.08
CA GLN A 427 4.77 -22.44 -6.32
C GLN A 427 3.64 -21.44 -6.08
N VAL A 428 2.42 -21.82 -6.44
CA VAL A 428 1.23 -20.96 -6.30
C VAL A 428 0.13 -21.66 -5.51
N ILE A 429 -0.63 -20.88 -4.75
CA ILE A 429 -1.87 -21.35 -4.14
C ILE A 429 -3.03 -20.75 -4.93
N VAL A 430 -3.89 -21.62 -5.46
CA VAL A 430 -5.09 -21.19 -6.18
C VAL A 430 -6.27 -21.20 -5.21
N LYS A 431 -6.99 -20.08 -5.15
CA LYS A 431 -8.29 -19.97 -4.48
C LYS A 431 -9.27 -19.32 -5.45
N MET A 432 -10.42 -19.96 -5.67
CA MET A 432 -11.54 -19.42 -6.43
C MET A 432 -12.75 -19.42 -5.50
N ALA A 433 -13.30 -18.25 -5.24
CA ALA A 433 -14.47 -18.10 -4.39
C ALA A 433 -15.46 -17.16 -5.07
N SER A 434 -16.74 -17.48 -4.96
CA SER A 434 -17.82 -16.64 -5.46
C SER A 434 -18.58 -15.99 -4.32
N ILE A 435 -18.98 -14.74 -4.52
CA ILE A 435 -19.85 -14.02 -3.58
C ILE A 435 -21.28 -14.12 -4.10
N GLU A 436 -22.16 -14.76 -3.33
CA GLU A 436 -23.58 -14.88 -3.58
C GLU A 436 -24.34 -13.83 -2.77
N LEU A 437 -24.86 -12.83 -3.47
CA LEU A 437 -25.76 -11.83 -2.90
C LEU A 437 -27.20 -12.16 -3.26
N THR A 438 -28.10 -12.03 -2.29
CA THR A 438 -29.55 -12.19 -2.49
C THR A 438 -30.27 -10.91 -2.04
N PRO A 439 -31.55 -10.72 -2.38
CA PRO A 439 -32.32 -9.61 -1.82
C PRO A 439 -32.29 -9.55 -0.28
N ASP A 440 -32.25 -10.70 0.38
CA ASP A 440 -32.17 -10.82 1.85
C ASP A 440 -30.74 -10.62 2.39
N LYS A 441 -29.71 -10.81 1.54
CA LYS A 441 -28.28 -10.63 1.84
C LYS A 441 -27.63 -9.73 0.77
N PRO A 442 -28.01 -8.43 0.68
CA PRO A 442 -27.67 -7.60 -0.47
C PRO A 442 -26.25 -7.03 -0.42
N SER A 443 -25.55 -7.15 0.71
CA SER A 443 -24.23 -6.58 0.92
C SER A 443 -23.26 -7.57 1.56
N PHE A 444 -22.02 -7.52 1.09
CA PHE A 444 -20.90 -8.24 1.67
C PHE A 444 -19.96 -7.24 2.37
N PRO A 445 -19.76 -7.33 3.70
CA PRO A 445 -18.92 -6.37 4.42
C PRO A 445 -17.45 -6.49 4.00
N ALA A 446 -16.81 -5.35 3.73
CA ALA A 446 -15.39 -5.31 3.41
C ALA A 446 -14.56 -5.79 4.62
N GLY A 447 -13.73 -6.82 4.44
CA GLY A 447 -12.82 -7.30 5.48
C GLY A 447 -12.80 -8.81 5.72
N GLY A 448 -13.75 -9.57 5.17
CA GLY A 448 -13.72 -11.05 5.08
C GLY A 448 -13.49 -11.79 6.39
#